data_AF-A0A841APU7-F1
#
_entry.id   AF-A0A841APU7-F1
#
_cell.length_a   1.000
_cell.length_b   1.000
_cell.length_c   1.000
_cell.angle_alpha   90.00
_cell.angle_beta   90.00
_cell.angle_gamma   90.00
#
_symmetry.space_group_name_H-M   'P 1'
#
loop_
_entity.id
_entity.type
_entity.pdbx_description
1 polymer ?
#
loop_
_entity_poly.entity_id
_entity_poly.type
_entity_poly.pdbx_seq_one_letter_code
_entity_poly.pdbx_strand_id
1 'polypeptide(L)'
;MVPALMIAIDLFAISIMTFGMYFRRHRRRDLVVAFLGVNVGVLAVATVLGSAEVGVGLGLGLFGVLSIIRLRSSEISQTEVAYYFAALALGLLAGLSTTINPLVIALMALIVVVLFVGDNPRLFTQYRQQTVQLDTAYADETKLRLELERMLGAQVHKVTVQHLDLVNDTTFVDVRYKITNTPPAQARFLAAEQQAAELVGSTR
;
A
#
# COMPACT_ATOMS: atom_id res chain seq x y z
N MET A 1 3.53 13.03 34.67
CA MET A 1 3.39 11.57 34.50
C MET A 1 2.24 11.35 33.53
N VAL A 2 2.41 10.52 32.50
CA VAL A 2 1.32 10.22 31.56
C VAL A 2 0.21 9.45 32.30
N PRO A 3 -1.08 9.82 32.14
CA PRO A 3 -2.17 9.07 32.75
C PRO A 3 -2.16 7.63 32.25
N ALA A 4 -2.26 6.64 33.15
CA ALA A 4 -2.33 5.22 32.77
C ALA A 4 -3.45 4.94 31.72
N LEU A 5 -4.51 5.75 31.74
CA LEU A 5 -5.57 5.71 30.73
C LEU A 5 -5.09 6.07 29.32
N MET A 6 -4.19 7.05 29.17
CA MET A 6 -3.66 7.43 27.84
C MET A 6 -2.78 6.32 27.26
N ILE A 7 -1.99 5.65 28.11
CA ILE A 7 -1.22 4.46 27.70
C ILE A 7 -2.19 3.35 27.25
N ALA A 8 -3.27 3.10 28.00
CA ALA A 8 -4.26 2.10 27.62
C ALA A 8 -4.96 2.45 26.29
N ILE A 9 -5.28 3.72 26.06
CA ILE A 9 -5.88 4.20 24.80
C ILE A 9 -4.91 4.02 23.63
N ASP A 10 -3.63 4.34 23.79
CA ASP A 10 -2.61 4.12 22.76
C ASP A 10 -2.44 2.64 22.42
N LEU A 11 -2.29 1.80 23.45
CA LEU A 11 -2.18 0.36 23.27
C LEU A 11 -3.43 -0.21 22.58
N PHE A 12 -4.62 0.29 22.91
CA PHE A 12 -5.84 -0.10 22.24
C PHE A 12 -5.86 0.35 20.77
N ALA A 13 -5.47 1.60 20.49
CA ALA A 13 -5.42 2.16 19.14
C ALA A 13 -4.40 1.41 18.25
N ILE A 14 -3.18 1.19 18.74
CA ILE A 14 -2.15 0.46 18.00
C ILE A 14 -2.54 -1.01 17.80
N SER A 15 -3.23 -1.64 18.75
CA SER A 15 -3.74 -3.00 18.59
C SER A 15 -4.84 -3.07 17.53
N ILE A 16 -5.78 -2.13 17.50
CA ILE A 16 -6.78 -2.04 16.42
C ILE A 16 -6.08 -1.85 15.07
N MET A 17 -5.14 -0.92 15.01
CA MET A 17 -4.42 -0.60 13.78
C MET A 17 -3.62 -1.80 13.26
N THR A 18 -2.90 -2.47 14.15
CA THR A 18 -1.99 -3.55 13.78
C THR A 18 -2.72 -4.86 13.54
N PHE A 19 -3.58 -5.29 14.46
CA PHE A 19 -4.26 -6.59 14.36
C PHE A 19 -5.59 -6.50 13.61
N GLY A 20 -6.36 -5.44 13.84
CA GLY A 20 -7.68 -5.25 13.22
C GLY A 20 -7.61 -4.81 11.76
N MET A 21 -6.66 -3.93 11.42
CA MET A 21 -6.54 -3.37 10.07
C MET A 21 -5.41 -4.03 9.28
N TYR A 22 -4.17 -3.85 9.73
CA TYR A 22 -2.99 -4.25 8.96
C TYR A 22 -2.90 -5.77 8.77
N PHE A 23 -2.93 -6.55 9.86
CA PHE A 23 -2.77 -8.01 9.80
C PHE A 23 -3.88 -8.68 8.99
N ARG A 24 -5.12 -8.21 9.14
CA ARG A 24 -6.27 -8.72 8.39
C ARG A 24 -6.13 -8.48 6.88
N ARG A 25 -5.49 -7.37 6.48
CA ARG A 25 -5.39 -6.94 5.08
C ARG A 25 -4.13 -7.43 4.37
N HIS A 26 -2.98 -7.44 5.05
CA HIS A 26 -1.68 -7.69 4.43
C HIS A 26 -1.03 -9.02 4.85
N ARG A 27 -1.50 -9.66 5.94
CA ARG A 27 -1.05 -10.99 6.45
C ARG A 27 0.48 -11.17 6.70
N ARG A 28 1.29 -10.11 6.61
CA ARG A 28 2.73 -10.12 6.97
C ARG A 28 2.91 -9.97 8.49
N ARG A 29 3.53 -10.95 9.12
CA ARG A 29 3.71 -11.01 10.60
C ARG A 29 4.93 -10.21 11.07
N ASP A 30 5.93 -10.14 10.22
CA ASP A 30 7.19 -9.43 10.36
C ASP A 30 6.99 -7.93 10.70
N LEU A 31 5.99 -7.28 10.10
CA LEU A 31 5.73 -5.85 10.31
C LEU A 31 4.90 -5.54 11.57
N VAL A 32 4.19 -6.53 12.14
CA VAL A 32 3.42 -6.36 13.38
C VAL A 32 4.35 -5.98 14.54
N VAL A 33 5.45 -6.72 14.69
CA VAL A 33 6.45 -6.46 15.74
C VAL A 33 7.07 -5.07 15.55
N ALA A 34 7.28 -4.65 14.30
CA ALA A 34 7.86 -3.36 14.02
C ALA A 34 6.91 -2.20 14.36
N PHE A 35 5.62 -2.27 14.02
CA PHE A 35 4.66 -1.22 14.37
C PHE A 35 4.46 -1.10 15.89
N LEU A 36 4.33 -2.22 16.59
CA LEU A 36 4.21 -2.24 18.05
C LEU A 36 5.48 -1.72 18.72
N GLY A 37 6.65 -2.19 18.28
CA GLY A 37 7.94 -1.78 18.84
C GLY A 37 8.21 -0.29 18.65
N VAL A 38 7.90 0.26 17.47
CA VAL A 38 8.04 1.69 17.19
C VAL A 38 7.06 2.53 18.02
N ASN A 39 5.78 2.16 18.06
CA ASN A 39 4.77 2.90 18.83
C ASN A 39 5.09 2.92 20.33
N VAL A 40 5.33 1.75 20.95
CA VAL A 40 5.64 1.65 22.38
C VAL A 40 7.00 2.27 22.71
N GLY A 41 8.00 2.09 21.83
CA GLY A 41 9.31 2.71 21.99
C GLY A 41 9.23 4.23 22.00
N VAL A 42 8.48 4.81 21.07
CA VAL A 42 8.27 6.27 21.02
C VAL A 42 7.42 6.76 22.18
N LEU A 43 6.35 6.05 22.55
CA LEU A 43 5.57 6.35 23.76
C LEU A 43 6.47 6.46 25.00
N ALA A 44 7.36 5.48 25.20
CA ALA A 44 8.26 5.44 26.34
C ALA A 44 9.26 6.60 26.33
N VAL A 45 9.96 6.81 25.21
CA VAL A 45 10.94 7.90 25.06
C VAL A 45 10.27 9.26 25.23
N ALA A 46 9.11 9.45 24.62
CA ALA A 46 8.36 10.69 24.66
C ALA A 46 7.81 10.98 26.07
N THR A 47 7.40 9.95 26.80
CA THR A 47 6.98 10.06 28.22
C THR A 47 8.15 10.51 29.11
N VAL A 48 9.35 9.97 28.89
CA VAL A 48 10.56 10.30 29.67
C VAL A 48 11.04 11.71 29.33
N LEU A 49 10.99 12.10 28.06
CA LEU A 49 11.48 13.40 27.60
C LEU A 49 10.46 14.53 27.77
N GLY A 50 9.16 14.23 27.84
CA GLY A 50 8.09 15.23 27.91
C GLY A 50 8.08 16.10 29.18
N SER A 51 8.86 15.74 30.21
CA SER A 51 9.10 16.59 31.38
C SER A 51 10.20 17.64 31.17
N ALA A 52 10.99 17.53 30.10
CA ALA A 52 11.94 18.53 29.68
C ALA A 52 11.36 19.28 28.47
N GLU A 53 11.59 20.58 28.33
CA GLU A 53 11.16 21.39 27.17
C GLU A 53 11.90 20.97 25.88
N VAL A 54 11.62 19.77 25.37
CA VAL A 54 12.36 19.11 24.28
C VAL A 54 11.51 19.02 23.01
N GLY A 55 10.62 20.00 22.79
CA GLY A 55 9.77 20.05 21.59
C GLY A 55 10.57 20.02 20.28
N VAL A 56 11.75 20.65 20.25
CA VAL A 56 12.65 20.71 19.08
C VAL A 56 13.46 19.41 18.90
N GLY A 57 13.92 18.79 20.00
CA GLY A 57 14.73 17.56 19.95
C GLY A 57 13.94 16.33 19.47
N LEU A 58 12.64 16.27 19.81
CA LEU A 58 11.73 15.24 19.32
C LEU A 58 11.50 15.33 17.81
N GLY A 59 11.31 16.55 17.27
CA GLY A 59 11.17 16.77 15.83
C GLY A 59 12.41 16.34 15.03
N LEU A 60 13.61 16.66 15.55
CA LEU A 60 14.87 16.20 14.97
C LEU A 60 15.06 14.67 15.07
N GLY A 61 14.66 14.07 16.19
CA GLY A 61 14.72 12.61 16.38
C GLY A 61 13.80 11.85 15.41
N LEU A 62 12.57 12.33 15.20
CA LEU A 62 11.65 11.77 14.21
C LEU A 62 12.21 11.91 12.80
N PHE A 63 12.78 13.07 12.46
CA PHE A 63 13.43 13.26 11.17
C PHE A 63 14.60 12.27 10.95
N GLY A 64 15.39 12.00 11.99
CA GLY A 64 16.47 11.00 11.95
C GLY A 64 15.98 9.57 11.77
N VAL A 65 14.91 9.18 12.46
CA VAL A 65 14.29 7.85 12.25
C VAL A 65 13.73 7.73 10.83
N LEU A 66 13.07 8.78 10.32
CA LEU A 66 12.54 8.81 8.96
C LEU A 66 13.64 8.77 7.89
N SER A 67 14.77 9.43 8.13
CA SER A 67 15.91 9.38 7.20
C SER A 67 16.51 7.97 7.16
N ILE A 68 16.63 7.28 8.30
CA ILE A 68 17.11 5.88 8.37
C ILE A 68 16.13 4.91 7.71
N ILE A 69 14.81 5.11 7.88
CA ILE A 69 13.78 4.27 7.22
C ILE A 69 13.91 4.36 5.70
N ARG A 70 14.21 5.54 5.14
CA ARG A 70 14.43 5.72 3.69
C ARG A 70 15.72 5.05 3.18
N LEU A 71 16.73 4.89 4.04
CA LEU A 71 18.02 4.28 3.65
C LEU A 71 17.97 2.74 3.55
N ARG A 72 16.85 2.10 3.94
CA ARG A 72 16.69 0.64 3.84
C ARG A 72 16.15 0.26 2.45
N SER A 73 17.00 -0.40 1.65
CA SER A 73 16.77 -0.85 0.27
C SER A 73 15.74 -1.98 0.07
N SER A 74 15.01 -2.40 1.11
CA SER A 74 13.83 -3.25 0.90
C SER A 74 12.69 -2.38 0.41
N GLU A 75 11.99 -2.78 -0.65
CA GLU A 75 10.78 -2.12 -1.15
C GLU A 75 9.68 -2.13 -0.08
N ILE A 76 9.78 -1.26 0.92
CA ILE A 76 8.69 -1.00 1.87
C ILE A 76 7.59 -0.34 1.07
N SER A 77 6.40 -0.93 1.11
CA SER A 77 5.24 -0.37 0.40
C SER A 77 4.91 1.03 0.96
N GLN A 78 4.46 1.94 0.10
CA GLN A 78 3.99 3.27 0.53
C GLN A 78 2.91 3.16 1.63
N THR A 79 2.09 2.12 1.58
CA THR A 79 1.12 1.79 2.62
C THR A 79 1.79 1.50 3.96
N GLU A 80 2.86 0.68 3.96
CA GLU A 80 3.58 0.30 5.18
C GLU A 80 4.24 1.52 5.83
N VAL A 81 4.79 2.43 5.03
CA VAL A 81 5.28 3.72 5.50
C VAL A 81 4.17 4.49 6.24
N ALA A 82 2.97 4.58 5.66
CA ALA A 82 1.84 5.27 6.30
C ALA A 82 1.48 4.66 7.68
N TYR A 83 1.49 3.33 7.81
CA TYR A 83 1.28 2.66 9.09
C TYR A 83 2.40 2.95 10.11
N TYR A 84 3.67 3.04 9.68
CA TYR A 84 4.76 3.46 10.56
C TYR A 84 4.57 4.88 11.08
N PHE A 85 4.21 5.82 10.21
CA PHE A 85 3.95 7.21 10.60
C PHE A 85 2.78 7.32 11.58
N ALA A 86 1.71 6.55 11.37
CA ALA A 86 0.60 6.51 12.31
C ALA A 86 1.00 5.92 13.66
N ALA A 87 1.76 4.83 13.67
CA ALA A 87 2.31 4.23 14.90
C ALA A 87 3.15 5.25 15.71
N LEU A 88 4.02 6.00 15.02
CA LEU A 88 4.81 7.09 15.60
C LEU A 88 3.91 8.19 16.17
N ALA A 89 2.95 8.67 15.39
CA ALA A 89 2.06 9.75 15.79
C ALA A 89 1.21 9.38 17.02
N LEU A 90 0.65 8.17 17.06
CA LEU A 90 -0.11 7.66 18.20
C LEU A 90 0.76 7.62 19.47
N GLY A 91 1.97 7.07 19.39
CA GLY A 91 2.88 6.96 20.52
C GLY A 91 3.33 8.34 21.02
N LEU A 92 3.54 9.31 20.13
CA LEU A 92 3.85 10.70 20.51
C LEU A 92 2.67 11.39 21.18
N LEU A 93 1.48 11.31 20.59
CA LEU A 93 0.27 11.94 21.11
C LEU A 93 -0.02 11.45 22.53
N ALA A 94 0.09 10.14 22.76
CA ALA A 94 -0.08 9.55 24.08
C ALA A 94 1.09 9.88 25.02
N GLY A 95 2.33 9.81 24.55
CA GLY A 95 3.53 10.02 25.37
C GLY A 95 3.75 11.46 25.82
N LEU A 96 3.31 12.45 25.03
CA LEU A 96 3.36 13.87 25.40
C LEU A 96 2.14 14.31 26.23
N SER A 97 1.12 13.46 26.36
CA SER A 97 -0.08 13.82 27.10
C SER A 97 0.15 13.77 28.61
N THR A 98 0.12 14.93 29.25
CA THR A 98 0.25 15.05 30.71
C THR A 98 -1.08 14.89 31.45
N THR A 99 -2.21 15.03 30.74
CA THR A 99 -3.57 14.92 31.28
C THR A 99 -4.49 14.19 30.30
N ILE A 100 -5.66 13.75 30.78
CA ILE A 100 -6.69 13.17 29.91
C ILE A 100 -7.31 14.30 29.09
N ASN A 101 -6.90 14.43 27.83
CA ASN A 101 -7.39 15.45 26.92
C ASN A 101 -8.27 14.83 25.82
N PRO A 102 -9.58 15.14 25.77
CA PRO A 102 -10.50 14.65 24.72
C PRO A 102 -10.02 14.96 23.30
N LEU A 103 -9.34 16.09 23.08
CA LEU A 103 -8.82 16.46 21.77
C LEU A 103 -7.75 15.47 21.31
N VAL A 104 -6.83 15.08 22.18
CA VAL A 104 -5.77 14.12 21.84
C VAL A 104 -6.37 12.76 21.50
N ILE A 105 -7.35 12.30 22.30
CA ILE A 105 -8.07 11.06 22.04
C ILE A 105 -8.79 11.12 20.68
N ALA A 106 -9.43 12.25 20.36
CA ALA A 106 -10.08 12.46 19.08
C ALA A 106 -9.09 12.45 17.91
N LEU A 107 -7.89 13.02 18.06
CA LEU A 107 -6.83 12.97 17.05
C LEU A 107 -6.31 11.55 16.84
N MET A 108 -6.09 10.78 17.91
CA MET A 108 -5.69 9.38 17.82
C MET A 108 -6.76 8.55 17.10
N ALA A 109 -8.04 8.74 17.45
CA ALA A 109 -9.15 8.09 16.76
C ALA A 109 -9.23 8.49 15.28
N LEU A 110 -9.04 9.78 14.96
CA LEU A 110 -9.04 10.28 13.59
C LEU A 110 -7.95 9.62 12.75
N ILE A 111 -6.72 9.48 13.27
CA ILE A 111 -5.62 8.79 12.58
C ILE A 111 -6.03 7.35 12.22
N VAL A 112 -6.59 6.62 13.17
CA VAL A 112 -7.06 5.23 12.97
C VAL A 112 -8.18 5.18 11.92
N VAL A 113 -9.15 6.09 11.98
CA VAL A 113 -10.28 6.17 11.04
C VAL A 113 -9.79 6.50 9.62
N VAL A 114 -8.90 7.47 9.46
CA VAL A 114 -8.35 7.86 8.16
C VAL A 114 -7.60 6.69 7.52
N LEU A 115 -6.78 5.97 8.28
CA LEU A 115 -6.12 4.76 7.77
C LEU A 115 -7.11 3.65 7.44
N PHE A 116 -8.13 3.44 8.27
CA PHE A 116 -9.17 2.45 8.03
C PHE A 116 -9.87 2.66 6.67
N VAL A 117 -10.24 3.91 6.39
CA VAL A 117 -10.92 4.33 5.16
C VAL A 117 -9.95 4.33 3.98
N GLY A 118 -8.76 4.92 4.14
CA GLY A 118 -7.79 5.11 3.07
C GLY A 118 -7.18 3.81 2.54
N ASP A 119 -6.92 2.84 3.42
CA ASP A 119 -6.33 1.56 3.05
C ASP A 119 -7.41 0.53 2.60
N ASN A 120 -8.68 0.94 2.43
CA ASN A 120 -9.77 0.03 2.08
C ASN A 120 -9.58 -0.61 0.68
N PRO A 121 -9.41 -1.94 0.56
CA PRO A 121 -9.09 -2.60 -0.71
C PRO A 121 -10.19 -2.42 -1.75
N ARG A 122 -11.42 -2.14 -1.31
CA ARG A 122 -12.56 -1.84 -2.18
C ARG A 122 -12.44 -0.51 -2.92
N LEU A 123 -11.61 0.44 -2.48
CA LEU A 123 -11.38 1.69 -3.20
C LEU A 123 -10.49 1.50 -4.45
N PHE A 124 -9.59 0.51 -4.45
CA PHE A 124 -8.60 0.32 -5.52
C PHE A 124 -8.58 -1.10 -6.12
N THR A 125 -9.64 -1.90 -5.91
CA THR A 125 -9.75 -3.31 -6.37
C THR A 125 -9.49 -3.50 -7.87
N GLN A 126 -9.61 -2.44 -8.67
CA GLN A 126 -9.48 -2.48 -10.12
C GLN A 126 -8.08 -2.17 -10.65
N TYR A 127 -7.09 -1.85 -9.80
CA TYR A 127 -5.73 -1.53 -10.24
C TYR A 127 -4.74 -2.54 -9.66
N ARG A 128 -4.25 -3.46 -10.50
CA ARG A 128 -3.18 -4.39 -10.14
C ARG A 128 -1.88 -3.95 -10.78
N GLN A 129 -0.79 -4.08 -10.03
CA GLN A 129 0.57 -3.88 -10.50
C GLN A 129 1.27 -5.24 -10.42
N GLN A 130 1.86 -5.68 -11.53
CA GLN A 130 2.54 -6.96 -11.59
C GLN A 130 3.80 -6.81 -12.43
N THR A 131 4.91 -7.32 -11.91
CA THR A 131 6.13 -7.50 -12.69
C THR A 131 5.98 -8.77 -13.52
N VAL A 132 6.06 -8.61 -14.84
CA VAL A 132 6.00 -9.71 -15.81
C VAL A 132 7.35 -9.75 -16.51
N GLN A 133 7.95 -10.94 -16.59
CA GLN A 133 9.10 -11.21 -17.45
C GLN A 133 8.56 -11.79 -18.76
N LEU A 134 8.91 -11.15 -19.87
CA LEU A 134 8.63 -11.66 -21.21
C LEU A 134 9.90 -12.29 -21.77
N ASP A 135 9.75 -13.46 -22.39
CA ASP A 135 10.82 -14.23 -23.05
C ASP A 135 11.17 -13.71 -24.46
N THR A 136 10.77 -12.47 -24.77
CA THR A 136 11.11 -11.79 -26.03
C THR A 136 11.38 -10.31 -25.75
N ALA A 137 12.41 -9.75 -26.37
CA ALA A 137 12.73 -8.33 -26.32
C ALA A 137 11.78 -7.56 -27.25
N TYR A 138 10.85 -6.81 -26.67
CA TYR A 138 9.98 -5.93 -27.43
C TYR A 138 10.51 -4.49 -27.39
N ALA A 139 11.16 -4.05 -28.47
CA ALA A 139 11.62 -2.67 -28.64
C ALA A 139 10.48 -1.67 -28.94
N ASP A 140 9.31 -2.16 -29.36
CA ASP A 140 8.12 -1.37 -29.69
C ASP A 140 7.08 -1.47 -28.57
N GLU A 141 6.81 -0.33 -27.92
CA GLU A 141 5.88 -0.23 -26.80
C GLU A 141 4.45 -0.64 -27.17
N THR A 142 4.08 -0.51 -28.44
CA THR A 142 2.73 -0.86 -28.93
C THR A 142 2.54 -2.37 -28.99
N LYS A 143 3.55 -3.09 -29.46
CA LYS A 143 3.54 -4.57 -29.53
C LYS A 143 3.63 -5.18 -28.13
N LEU A 144 4.45 -4.59 -27.27
CA LEU A 144 4.57 -4.99 -25.87
C LEU A 144 3.23 -4.88 -25.12
N ARG A 145 2.52 -3.75 -25.29
CA ARG A 145 1.21 -3.54 -24.67
C ARG A 145 0.18 -4.57 -25.13
N LEU A 146 0.13 -4.85 -26.43
CA LEU A 146 -0.83 -5.78 -27.02
C LEU A 146 -0.61 -7.22 -26.52
N GLU A 147 0.65 -7.65 -26.44
CA GLU A 147 0.98 -8.99 -25.92
C GLU A 147 0.69 -9.09 -24.41
N LEU A 148 0.98 -8.04 -23.64
CA LEU A 148 0.63 -7.97 -22.22
C LEU A 148 -0.89 -8.02 -21.98
N GLU A 149 -1.69 -7.29 -22.75
CA GLU A 149 -3.16 -7.35 -22.67
C GLU A 149 -3.68 -8.76 -23.02
N ARG A 150 -3.05 -9.43 -24.00
CA ARG A 150 -3.38 -10.80 -24.40
C ARG A 150 -3.04 -11.81 -23.30
N MET A 151 -1.84 -11.73 -22.71
CA MET A 151 -1.40 -12.64 -21.65
C MET A 151 -2.18 -12.45 -20.33
N LEU A 152 -2.49 -11.20 -19.97
CA LEU A 152 -3.12 -10.87 -18.69
C LEU A 152 -4.66 -10.88 -18.76
N GLY A 153 -5.26 -10.91 -19.95
CA GLY A 153 -6.72 -10.82 -20.12
C GLY A 153 -7.30 -9.55 -19.50
N ALA A 154 -6.53 -8.46 -19.49
CA ALA A 154 -6.83 -7.24 -18.77
C ALA A 154 -6.45 -6.01 -19.60
N GLN A 155 -7.08 -4.88 -19.31
CA GLN A 155 -6.76 -3.62 -19.96
C GLN A 155 -5.52 -3.02 -19.31
N VAL A 156 -4.45 -2.83 -20.07
CA VAL A 156 -3.17 -2.34 -19.55
C VAL A 156 -3.18 -0.81 -19.60
N HIS A 157 -3.09 -0.18 -18.42
CA HIS A 157 -3.11 1.28 -18.31
C HIS A 157 -1.72 1.91 -18.34
N LYS A 158 -0.72 1.22 -17.80
CA LYS A 158 0.65 1.72 -17.80
C LYS A 158 1.62 0.54 -17.86
N VAL A 159 2.55 0.60 -18.79
CA VAL A 159 3.69 -0.31 -18.88
C VAL A 159 4.93 0.50 -18.55
N THR A 160 5.79 -0.02 -17.69
CA THR A 160 7.08 0.58 -17.41
C THR A 160 8.14 -0.50 -17.58
N VAL A 161 8.96 -0.37 -18.63
CA VAL A 161 10.08 -1.29 -18.87
C VAL A 161 11.14 -1.04 -17.80
N GLN A 162 11.35 -2.01 -16.92
CA GLN A 162 12.37 -1.94 -15.88
C GLN A 162 13.74 -2.37 -16.41
N HIS A 163 13.77 -3.43 -17.22
CA HIS A 163 15.00 -3.94 -17.81
C HIS A 163 14.72 -4.58 -19.18
N LEU A 164 15.54 -4.25 -20.18
CA LEU A 164 15.49 -4.85 -21.50
C LEU A 164 16.84 -5.51 -21.76
N ASP A 165 16.86 -6.83 -21.72
CA ASP A 165 18.04 -7.63 -22.01
C ASP A 165 17.96 -8.14 -23.45
N LEU A 166 18.60 -7.40 -24.36
CA LEU A 166 18.66 -7.74 -25.79
C LEU A 166 19.57 -8.95 -26.08
N VAL A 167 20.38 -9.38 -25.12
CA VAL A 167 21.32 -10.51 -25.30
C VAL A 167 20.60 -11.82 -24.99
N ASN A 168 19.80 -11.84 -23.93
CA ASN A 168 18.97 -13.00 -23.56
C ASN A 168 17.55 -12.93 -24.14
N ASP A 169 17.24 -11.90 -24.92
CA ASP A 169 15.94 -11.65 -25.51
C ASP A 169 14.82 -11.58 -24.45
N THR A 170 15.08 -10.95 -23.30
CA THR A 170 14.08 -10.84 -22.21
C THR A 170 13.71 -9.39 -21.90
N THR A 171 12.45 -9.17 -21.53
CA THR A 171 11.96 -7.86 -21.07
C THR A 171 11.32 -8.00 -19.70
N PHE A 172 11.84 -7.28 -18.71
CA PHE A 172 11.20 -7.12 -17.40
C PHE A 172 10.37 -5.85 -17.40
N VAL A 173 9.06 -6.02 -17.21
CA VAL A 173 8.10 -4.91 -17.26
C VAL A 173 7.25 -4.88 -15.99
N ASP A 174 7.08 -3.68 -15.45
CA ASP A 174 6.08 -3.39 -14.43
C ASP A 174 4.79 -2.96 -15.13
N VAL A 175 3.74 -3.74 -14.97
CA VAL A 175 2.48 -3.56 -15.70
C VAL A 175 1.38 -3.21 -14.72
N ARG A 176 0.76 -2.05 -14.90
CA ARG A 176 -0.48 -1.67 -14.22
C ARG A 176 -1.65 -1.98 -15.11
N TYR A 177 -2.46 -2.94 -14.71
CA TYR A 177 -3.62 -3.38 -15.47
C TYR A 177 -4.89 -3.40 -14.63
N LYS A 178 -6.00 -3.19 -15.32
CA LYS A 178 -7.35 -3.34 -14.79
C LYS A 178 -7.97 -4.60 -15.38
N ILE A 179 -8.28 -5.56 -14.51
CA ILE A 179 -9.04 -6.76 -14.91
C ILE A 179 -10.39 -6.27 -15.43
N THR A 180 -10.60 -6.45 -16.72
CA THR A 180 -11.88 -6.18 -17.35
C THR A 180 -12.50 -7.56 -17.58
N ASN A 181 -13.68 -7.82 -17.01
CA ASN A 181 -14.47 -9.04 -17.28
C ASN A 181 -15.03 -9.06 -18.72
N THR A 182 -14.46 -8.27 -19.61
CA THR A 182 -14.82 -8.19 -21.02
C THR A 182 -13.99 -9.23 -21.76
N PRO A 183 -14.62 -10.17 -22.47
CA PRO A 183 -13.89 -11.11 -23.32
C PRO A 183 -13.03 -10.32 -24.33
N PRO A 184 -11.80 -10.82 -24.62
CA PRO A 184 -10.83 -10.12 -25.46
C PRO A 184 -11.47 -9.70 -26.79
N ALA A 185 -11.06 -8.55 -27.33
CA ALA A 185 -11.67 -7.96 -28.53
C ALA A 185 -11.76 -8.95 -29.71
N GLN A 186 -10.77 -9.84 -29.86
CA GLN A 186 -10.80 -10.93 -30.85
C GLN A 186 -11.95 -11.91 -30.66
N ALA A 187 -12.34 -12.25 -29.42
CA ALA A 187 -13.50 -13.10 -29.16
C ALA A 187 -14.81 -12.41 -29.56
N ARG A 188 -14.88 -11.07 -29.46
CA ARG A 188 -16.02 -10.29 -29.97
C ARG A 188 -16.06 -10.24 -31.49
N PHE A 189 -14.91 -10.07 -32.15
CA PHE A 189 -14.82 -10.11 -33.61
C PHE A 189 -15.20 -11.50 -34.15
N LEU A 190 -14.67 -12.57 -33.56
CA LEU A 190 -15.01 -13.94 -33.93
C LEU A 190 -16.48 -14.28 -33.64
N ALA A 191 -17.03 -13.83 -32.51
CA ALA A 191 -18.45 -14.01 -32.21
C ALA A 191 -19.36 -13.20 -33.15
N ALA A 192 -18.96 -11.98 -33.54
CA ALA A 192 -19.70 -11.17 -34.50
C ALA A 192 -19.65 -11.77 -35.92
N GLU A 193 -18.52 -12.35 -36.31
CA GLU A 193 -18.34 -13.02 -37.60
C GLU A 193 -19.13 -14.34 -37.65
N GLN A 194 -19.17 -15.09 -36.54
CA GLN A 194 -20.01 -16.28 -36.39
C GLN A 194 -21.51 -15.95 -36.42
N GLN A 195 -21.94 -14.89 -35.72
CA GLN A 195 -23.33 -14.42 -35.76
C GLN A 195 -23.73 -13.91 -37.14
N ALA A 196 -22.84 -13.22 -37.85
CA ALA A 196 -23.08 -12.78 -39.22
C ALA A 196 -23.21 -13.98 -40.18
N ALA A 197 -22.39 -15.03 -39.99
CA ALA A 197 -22.49 -16.27 -40.77
C ALA A 197 -23.79 -17.05 -40.48
N GLU A 198 -24.26 -17.07 -39.24
CA GLU A 198 -25.52 -17.71 -38.83
C GLU A 198 -26.75 -17.02 -39.43
N LEU A 199 -26.76 -15.69 -39.45
CA LEU A 199 -27.84 -14.89 -40.04
C LEU A 199 -27.95 -15.09 -41.56
N VAL A 200 -26.82 -15.25 -42.25
CA VAL A 200 -26.78 -15.54 -43.70
C VAL A 200 -27.21 -16.98 -44.00
N GLY A 201 -26.94 -17.94 -43.11
CA GLY A 201 -27.36 -19.34 -43.24
C GLY A 201 -28.87 -19.57 -43.05
N SER A 202 -29.55 -18.71 -42.30
CA SER A 202 -30.99 -18.80 -42.02
C SER A 202 -31.90 -18.31 -43.16
N THR A 203 -31.35 -17.78 -44.26
CA THR A 203 -32.11 -17.19 -45.38
C THR A 203 -32.12 -18.08 -46.63
N ARG A 204 -31.81 -19.37 -46.49
CA ARG A 204 -31.95 -20.41 -47.52
C ARG A 204 -32.86 -21.51 -47.02
#